data_AF-A0A4Y9J4W8-F1
#
_entry.id   AF-A0A4Y9J4W8-F1
#
_cell.length_a   1.000
_cell.length_b   1.000
_cell.length_c   1.000
_cell.angle_alpha   90.00
_cell.angle_beta   90.00
_cell.angle_gamma   90.00
#
_symmetry.space_group_name_H-M   'P 1'
#
loop_
_entity.id
_entity.type
_entity.pdbx_description
1 polymer ?
#
loop_
_entity_poly.entity_id
_entity_poly.type
_entity_poly.pdbx_seq_one_letter_code
_entity_poly.pdbx_strand_id
1 'polypeptide(L)'
;MALEQNLILNLPFDEADGSNVAYDFAANRYDAEVTGCPFVVGRQGNCIRFPGEGYAEIPANVIPLSGNFTILAWVKANKYADGVTGKRIGLFCNTAQLEGSREIWIDVTPDSWGFLTIKKTGNTVTLYLDTQRVSSVTLPATLTGIALLQDVYGTEYGYADVDEVKVYNVALSDDDIAGSLNNVSQLEYYLSGVNFRDMGIRVESSTGVLDQPKLKTPSSIDWPDYHGKVVDLTNKRYEEREITLNCWLKASGKIDFVERVNRLYDLLRADGTARLMISIHPTKPLLYEVYASDGIAPSKRWHDDKMIGTFSLKLREPDPVKRVVRHQRINETSRELSIALKTEKVVSVYWGDGTVTEDVYGDYTGAKALKHTYAENGVYYVVVAGVIEEITDFSTNGIIVWNRL
;
A
#
# COMPACT_ATOMS: atom_id res chain seq x y z
N MET A 1 9.30 -10.48 9.70
CA MET A 1 9.96 -11.70 9.18
C MET A 1 9.19 -13.00 9.50
N ALA A 2 8.95 -13.41 10.76
CA ALA A 2 8.19 -14.65 11.03
C ALA A 2 6.65 -14.54 10.81
N LEU A 3 6.06 -13.36 11.05
CA LEU A 3 4.63 -13.12 10.86
C LEU A 3 4.23 -13.04 9.37
N GLU A 4 5.07 -12.43 8.53
CA GLU A 4 4.80 -12.29 7.09
C GLU A 4 4.80 -13.63 6.35
N GLN A 5 5.60 -14.61 6.80
CA GLN A 5 5.62 -15.94 6.19
C GLN A 5 4.32 -16.72 6.39
N ASN A 6 3.59 -16.42 7.46
CA ASN A 6 2.32 -17.05 7.80
C ASN A 6 1.10 -16.27 7.29
N LEU A 7 1.31 -15.06 6.76
CA LEU A 7 0.27 -14.22 6.17
C LEU A 7 -0.12 -14.79 4.80
N ILE A 8 -1.34 -15.28 4.69
CA ILE A 8 -1.86 -15.95 3.49
C ILE A 8 -2.87 -15.12 2.71
N LEU A 9 -3.43 -14.07 3.34
CA LEU A 9 -4.30 -13.08 2.71
C LEU A 9 -4.12 -11.73 3.42
N ASN A 10 -4.01 -10.65 2.65
CA ASN A 10 -3.97 -9.29 3.14
C ASN A 10 -4.74 -8.38 2.17
N LEU A 11 -5.99 -8.07 2.51
CA LEU A 11 -6.85 -7.17 1.76
C LEU A 11 -7.03 -5.87 2.55
N PRO A 12 -6.25 -4.81 2.24
CA PRO A 12 -6.44 -3.49 2.83
C PRO A 12 -7.80 -2.88 2.51
N PHE A 13 -8.35 -3.19 1.33
CA PHE A 13 -9.52 -2.50 0.74
C PHE A 13 -9.29 -0.99 0.53
N ASP A 14 -8.07 -0.62 0.17
CA ASP A 14 -7.66 0.77 -0.03
C ASP A 14 -7.74 1.18 -1.52
N GLU A 15 -8.50 0.47 -2.35
CA GLU A 15 -8.65 0.81 -3.76
C GLU A 15 -9.48 2.09 -3.96
N ALA A 16 -9.38 2.68 -5.16
CA ALA A 16 -10.21 3.82 -5.53
C ALA A 16 -11.65 3.37 -5.80
N ASP A 17 -12.62 4.25 -5.56
CA ASP A 17 -14.02 3.98 -5.87
C ASP A 17 -14.21 3.66 -7.36
N GLY A 18 -15.07 2.67 -7.63
CA GLY A 18 -15.26 2.09 -8.96
C GLY A 18 -14.26 1.00 -9.36
N SER A 19 -13.32 0.60 -8.49
CA SER A 19 -12.51 -0.60 -8.70
C SER A 19 -13.39 -1.86 -8.62
N ASN A 20 -13.21 -2.78 -9.57
CA ASN A 20 -13.86 -4.11 -9.57
C ASN A 20 -12.97 -5.20 -8.95
N VAL A 21 -11.83 -4.82 -8.37
CA VAL A 21 -10.85 -5.73 -7.76
C VAL A 21 -10.39 -5.14 -6.43
N ALA A 22 -10.27 -5.97 -5.41
CA ALA A 22 -9.53 -5.67 -4.18
C ALA A 22 -8.25 -6.51 -4.17
N TYR A 23 -7.08 -5.88 -4.11
CA TYR A 23 -5.81 -6.57 -4.28
C TYR A 23 -5.33 -7.22 -2.99
N ASP A 24 -4.89 -8.47 -3.10
CA ASP A 24 -4.20 -9.17 -2.02
C ASP A 24 -2.73 -8.77 -2.00
N PHE A 25 -2.30 -8.15 -0.91
CA PHE A 25 -0.92 -7.75 -0.67
C PHE A 25 -0.07 -8.87 -0.04
N ALA A 26 -0.66 -10.03 0.27
CA ALA A 26 0.08 -11.22 0.67
C ALA A 26 0.77 -11.87 -0.53
N ALA A 27 1.61 -12.85 -0.23
CA ALA A 27 2.44 -13.50 -1.23
C ALA A 27 1.63 -14.16 -2.36
N ASN A 28 0.47 -14.74 -2.04
CA ASN A 28 -0.23 -15.63 -2.97
C ASN A 28 -1.09 -14.89 -4.01
N ARG A 29 -1.33 -13.57 -3.85
CA ARG A 29 -2.13 -12.75 -4.78
C ARG A 29 -3.52 -13.33 -5.02
N TYR A 30 -4.21 -13.72 -3.94
CA TYR A 30 -5.62 -14.11 -3.99
C TYR A 30 -6.51 -12.86 -4.01
N ASP A 31 -6.38 -12.07 -5.09
CA ASP A 31 -7.15 -10.85 -5.32
C ASP A 31 -8.66 -11.18 -5.33
N ALA A 32 -9.48 -10.30 -4.76
CA ALA A 32 -10.92 -10.47 -4.69
C ALA A 32 -11.62 -9.73 -5.85
N GLU A 33 -12.60 -10.39 -6.47
CA GLU A 33 -13.48 -9.80 -7.47
C GLU A 33 -14.63 -9.06 -6.76
N VAL A 34 -14.80 -7.78 -7.05
CA VAL A 34 -15.76 -6.90 -6.35
C VAL A 34 -16.95 -6.60 -7.25
N THR A 35 -18.15 -6.84 -6.75
CA THR A 35 -19.41 -6.57 -7.43
C THR A 35 -20.35 -5.75 -6.54
N GLY A 36 -20.71 -4.55 -6.99
CA GLY A 36 -21.72 -3.73 -6.31
C GLY A 36 -21.31 -3.14 -4.96
N CYS A 37 -20.01 -3.16 -4.61
CA CYS A 37 -19.48 -2.57 -3.38
C CYS A 37 -18.61 -1.35 -3.71
N PRO A 38 -18.96 -0.13 -3.25
CA PRO A 38 -18.09 1.03 -3.41
C PRO A 38 -16.93 1.01 -2.41
N PHE A 39 -15.85 1.70 -2.77
CA PHE A 39 -14.74 1.99 -1.86
C PHE A 39 -14.92 3.39 -1.28
N VAL A 40 -14.93 3.50 0.04
CA VAL A 40 -15.22 4.74 0.77
C VAL A 40 -14.14 5.02 1.81
N VAL A 41 -14.12 6.21 2.40
CA VAL A 41 -13.13 6.54 3.45
C VAL A 41 -13.28 5.57 4.63
N GLY A 42 -12.18 4.88 4.93
CA GLY A 42 -12.10 3.81 5.90
C GLY A 42 -11.54 4.24 7.25
N ARG A 43 -11.08 3.25 8.03
CA ARG A 43 -10.29 3.45 9.24
C ARG A 43 -8.86 3.87 8.88
N GLN A 44 -8.29 3.27 7.83
CA GLN A 44 -6.99 3.60 7.25
C GLN A 44 -7.12 3.73 5.73
N GLY A 45 -6.96 4.93 5.17
CA GLY A 45 -7.20 5.15 3.75
C GLY A 45 -8.66 4.91 3.38
N ASN A 46 -8.92 4.04 2.42
CA ASN A 46 -10.26 3.57 2.06
C ASN A 46 -10.59 2.22 2.70
N CYS A 47 -11.87 1.87 2.67
CA CYS A 47 -12.41 0.56 3.01
C CYS A 47 -13.45 0.14 1.98
N ILE A 48 -13.80 -1.15 1.98
CA ILE A 48 -14.91 -1.65 1.16
C ILE A 48 -16.22 -1.51 1.93
N ARG A 49 -17.25 -0.96 1.29
CA ARG A 49 -18.61 -0.89 1.82
C ARG A 49 -19.48 -1.96 1.19
N PHE A 50 -20.06 -2.81 2.03
CA PHE A 50 -21.10 -3.75 1.64
C PHE A 50 -22.48 -3.11 1.87
N PRO A 51 -23.26 -2.84 0.80
CA PRO A 51 -24.55 -2.16 0.92
C PRO A 51 -25.73 -3.12 1.16
N GLY A 52 -25.48 -4.42 1.35
CA GLY A 52 -26.51 -5.46 1.50
C GLY A 52 -26.83 -6.26 0.22
N GLU A 53 -26.39 -5.80 -0.95
CA GLU A 53 -26.64 -6.47 -2.25
C GLU A 53 -25.34 -6.78 -3.02
N GLY A 54 -24.22 -6.18 -2.62
CA GLY A 54 -22.90 -6.38 -3.23
C GLY A 54 -22.05 -7.38 -2.46
N TYR A 55 -21.04 -7.93 -3.14
CA TYR A 55 -20.09 -8.88 -2.56
C TYR A 55 -18.67 -8.68 -3.12
N ALA A 56 -17.70 -9.24 -2.40
CA ALA A 56 -16.33 -9.39 -2.84
C ALA A 56 -15.95 -10.87 -2.69
N GLU A 57 -15.60 -11.53 -3.80
CA GLU A 57 -15.35 -12.97 -3.84
C GLU A 57 -13.88 -13.27 -4.09
N ILE A 58 -13.33 -14.20 -3.32
CA ILE A 58 -12.03 -14.81 -3.57
C ILE A 58 -12.30 -16.24 -4.04
N PRO A 59 -12.09 -16.57 -5.32
CA PRO A 59 -12.42 -17.91 -5.85
C PRO A 59 -11.60 -19.04 -5.20
N ALA A 60 -10.45 -18.72 -4.63
CA ALA A 60 -9.58 -19.68 -3.97
C ALA A 60 -9.99 -19.95 -2.52
N ASN A 61 -9.95 -21.23 -2.11
CA ASN A 61 -10.12 -21.62 -0.71
C ASN A 61 -8.84 -21.33 0.09
N VAL A 62 -8.73 -20.13 0.64
CA VAL A 62 -7.50 -19.66 1.31
C VAL A 62 -7.40 -20.08 2.78
N ILE A 63 -8.51 -20.18 3.50
CA ILE A 63 -8.51 -20.41 4.96
C ILE A 63 -8.26 -21.90 5.26
N PRO A 64 -7.22 -22.27 6.03
CA PRO A 64 -6.93 -23.67 6.36
C PRO A 64 -7.84 -24.17 7.50
N LEU A 65 -9.10 -24.49 7.20
CA LEU A 65 -10.12 -24.85 8.19
C LEU A 65 -9.74 -26.06 9.07
N SER A 66 -8.93 -26.99 8.55
CA SER A 66 -8.41 -28.15 9.30
C SER A 66 -7.26 -27.80 10.25
N GLY A 67 -6.53 -26.72 9.98
CA GLY A 67 -5.37 -26.27 10.76
C GLY A 67 -5.71 -25.19 11.79
N ASN A 68 -4.66 -24.56 12.29
CA ASN A 68 -4.77 -23.34 13.08
C ASN A 68 -4.79 -22.14 12.14
N PHE A 69 -5.53 -21.09 12.50
CA PHE A 69 -5.52 -19.84 11.75
C PHE A 69 -5.91 -18.66 12.62
N THR A 70 -5.63 -17.46 12.13
CA THR A 70 -6.10 -16.20 12.70
C THR A 70 -6.64 -15.31 11.60
N ILE A 71 -7.84 -14.76 11.78
CA ILE A 71 -8.44 -13.75 10.91
C ILE A 71 -8.52 -12.45 11.71
N LEU A 72 -8.03 -11.37 11.13
CA LEU A 72 -8.09 -10.01 11.65
C LEU A 72 -8.89 -9.16 10.66
N ALA A 73 -9.77 -8.31 11.15
CA ALA A 73 -10.51 -7.36 10.33
C ALA A 73 -10.99 -6.17 11.17
N TRP A 74 -10.95 -4.98 10.60
CA TRP A 74 -11.76 -3.87 11.11
C TRP A 74 -13.14 -3.96 10.49
N VAL A 75 -14.17 -3.94 11.33
CA VAL A 75 -15.57 -4.00 10.88
C VAL A 75 -16.36 -2.88 11.53
N LYS A 76 -17.13 -2.16 10.72
CA LYS A 76 -18.10 -1.17 11.16
C LYS A 76 -19.47 -1.60 10.66
N ALA A 77 -20.32 -2.07 11.57
CA ALA A 77 -21.71 -2.33 11.24
C ALA A 77 -22.40 -1.01 10.90
N ASN A 78 -22.99 -0.90 9.71
CA ASN A 78 -23.64 0.33 9.29
C ASN A 78 -25.04 0.41 9.89
N LYS A 79 -25.49 1.61 10.24
CA LYS A 79 -26.84 1.81 10.76
C LYS A 79 -27.90 1.40 9.73
N TYR A 80 -28.68 0.37 10.06
CA TYR A 80 -29.78 -0.08 9.21
C TYR A 80 -31.04 0.79 9.37
N ALA A 81 -31.86 0.85 8.31
CA ALA A 81 -32.97 1.79 8.19
C ALA A 81 -34.08 1.60 9.24
N ASP A 82 -34.24 0.39 9.79
CA ASP A 82 -35.25 0.09 10.81
C ASP A 82 -34.89 0.60 12.22
N GLY A 83 -33.63 1.03 12.44
CA GLY A 83 -33.11 1.51 13.73
C GLY A 83 -32.97 0.44 14.83
N VAL A 84 -33.27 -0.82 14.54
CA VAL A 84 -33.27 -1.95 15.48
C VAL A 84 -32.20 -2.97 15.14
N THR A 85 -32.08 -3.35 13.86
CA THR A 85 -31.10 -4.34 13.37
C THR A 85 -29.75 -3.69 13.04
N GLY A 86 -28.73 -4.51 12.77
CA GLY A 86 -27.36 -4.06 12.52
C GLY A 86 -26.60 -3.70 13.79
N LYS A 87 -27.04 -4.22 14.94
CA LYS A 87 -26.43 -3.97 16.27
C LYS A 87 -25.67 -5.18 16.79
N ARG A 88 -25.69 -6.30 16.06
CA ARG A 88 -24.99 -7.52 16.48
C ARG A 88 -24.23 -8.13 15.32
N ILE A 89 -23.05 -8.67 15.63
CA ILE A 89 -22.26 -9.48 14.72
C ILE A 89 -22.16 -10.89 15.30
N GLY A 90 -22.46 -11.89 14.49
CA GLY A 90 -22.44 -13.30 14.85
C GLY A 90 -21.32 -14.04 14.15
N LEU A 91 -20.49 -14.75 14.92
CA LEU A 91 -19.54 -15.73 14.40
C LEU A 91 -20.19 -17.10 14.39
N PHE A 92 -20.34 -17.70 13.22
CA PHE A 92 -20.88 -19.05 13.02
C PHE A 92 -19.78 -19.99 12.60
N CYS A 93 -19.69 -21.14 13.28
CA CYS A 93 -18.75 -22.21 12.99
C CYS A 93 -19.52 -23.51 12.80
N ASN A 94 -19.24 -24.26 11.74
CA ASN A 94 -19.90 -25.53 11.47
C ASN A 94 -18.92 -26.69 11.34
N THR A 95 -19.40 -27.91 11.62
CA THR A 95 -18.66 -29.16 11.41
C THR A 95 -19.56 -30.16 10.68
N ALA A 96 -18.98 -31.27 10.20
CA ALA A 96 -19.75 -32.32 9.52
C ALA A 96 -20.63 -33.18 10.45
N GLN A 97 -20.53 -33.01 11.78
CA GLN A 97 -21.28 -33.81 12.75
C GLN A 97 -22.70 -33.26 12.96
N LEU A 98 -23.61 -34.16 13.36
CA LEU A 98 -24.93 -33.78 13.84
C LEU A 98 -24.77 -32.85 15.07
N GLU A 99 -25.53 -31.76 15.12
CA GLU A 99 -25.38 -30.70 16.16
C GLU A 99 -23.96 -30.09 16.22
N GLY A 100 -23.29 -30.06 15.07
CA GLY A 100 -21.94 -29.57 14.89
C GLY A 100 -21.77 -28.05 14.90
N SER A 101 -22.85 -27.29 14.85
CA SER A 101 -22.84 -25.83 14.76
C SER A 101 -22.58 -25.16 16.11
N ARG A 102 -21.76 -24.11 16.12
CA ARG A 102 -21.55 -23.22 17.27
C ARG A 102 -21.66 -21.77 16.80
N GLU A 103 -22.23 -20.93 17.64
CA GLU A 103 -22.33 -19.49 17.37
C GLU A 103 -21.80 -18.68 18.56
N ILE A 104 -21.26 -17.50 18.26
CA ILE A 104 -20.91 -16.47 19.24
C ILE A 104 -21.47 -15.16 18.72
N TRP A 105 -22.28 -14.48 19.52
CA TRP A 105 -22.82 -13.16 19.18
C TRP A 105 -22.15 -12.08 20.02
N ILE A 106 -21.87 -10.95 19.39
CA ILE A 106 -21.39 -9.73 20.03
C ILE A 106 -22.31 -8.56 19.71
N ASP A 107 -22.56 -7.73 20.71
CA ASP A 107 -23.24 -6.47 20.51
C ASP A 107 -22.20 -5.42 20.06
N VAL A 108 -22.55 -4.66 19.04
CA VAL A 108 -21.71 -3.62 18.44
C VAL A 108 -22.48 -2.30 18.39
N THR A 109 -21.75 -1.20 18.44
CA THR A 109 -22.35 0.12 18.22
C THR A 109 -22.34 0.41 16.73
N PRO A 110 -23.50 0.62 16.07
CA PRO A 110 -23.54 0.99 14.66
C PRO A 110 -22.70 2.24 14.38
N ASP A 111 -22.13 2.30 13.19
CA ASP A 111 -21.24 3.37 12.71
C ASP A 111 -19.94 3.54 13.54
N SER A 112 -19.61 2.59 14.41
CA SER A 112 -18.32 2.52 15.12
C SER A 112 -17.47 1.36 14.61
N TRP A 113 -16.18 1.62 14.39
CA TRP A 113 -15.20 0.60 14.06
C TRP A 113 -14.91 -0.28 15.27
N GLY A 114 -14.94 -1.60 15.07
CA GLY A 114 -14.45 -2.60 16.01
C GLY A 114 -13.42 -3.50 15.34
N PHE A 115 -12.34 -3.81 16.06
CA PHE A 115 -11.32 -4.74 15.58
C PHE A 115 -11.67 -6.17 15.96
N LEU A 116 -12.14 -6.95 14.99
CA LEU A 116 -12.49 -8.35 15.18
C LEU A 116 -11.28 -9.23 14.96
N THR A 117 -11.06 -10.15 15.89
CA THR A 117 -10.06 -11.21 15.75
C THR A 117 -10.70 -12.57 16.00
N ILE A 118 -10.59 -13.46 15.02
CA ILE A 118 -11.00 -14.86 15.13
C ILE A 118 -9.74 -15.70 15.17
N LYS A 119 -9.55 -16.44 16.25
CA LYS A 119 -8.40 -17.34 16.43
C LYS A 119 -8.88 -18.77 16.57
N LYS A 120 -8.35 -19.68 15.75
CA LYS A 120 -8.58 -21.12 15.88
C LYS A 120 -7.30 -21.83 16.30
N THR A 121 -7.38 -22.53 17.42
CA THR A 121 -6.31 -23.41 17.93
C THR A 121 -6.90 -24.80 18.16
N GLY A 122 -6.47 -25.79 17.37
CA GLY A 122 -7.10 -27.10 17.35
C GLY A 122 -8.58 -26.99 17.00
N ASN A 123 -9.46 -27.52 17.85
CA ASN A 123 -10.92 -27.43 17.68
C ASN A 123 -11.55 -26.24 18.41
N THR A 124 -10.75 -25.39 19.06
CA THR A 124 -11.27 -24.24 19.79
C THR A 124 -11.19 -23.00 18.92
N VAL A 125 -12.32 -22.31 18.76
CA VAL A 125 -12.44 -21.01 18.10
C VAL A 125 -12.73 -19.95 19.14
N THR A 126 -11.94 -18.89 19.14
CA THR A 126 -12.05 -17.78 20.07
C THR A 126 -12.27 -16.48 19.30
N LEU A 127 -13.25 -15.69 19.73
CA LEU A 127 -13.56 -14.37 19.19
C LEU A 127 -13.07 -13.29 20.16
N TYR A 128 -12.40 -12.29 19.62
CA TYR A 128 -11.99 -11.09 20.33
C TYR A 128 -12.55 -9.85 19.62
N LEU A 129 -12.83 -8.82 20.42
CA LEU A 129 -13.18 -7.48 19.97
C LEU A 129 -12.22 -6.51 20.66
N ASP A 130 -11.52 -5.69 19.87
CA ASP A 130 -10.56 -4.69 20.37
C ASP A 130 -9.54 -5.28 21.34
N THR A 131 -8.94 -6.42 20.98
CA THR A 131 -8.01 -7.26 21.79
C THR A 131 -8.61 -7.96 23.00
N GLN A 132 -9.83 -7.63 23.40
CA GLN A 132 -10.48 -8.28 24.53
C GLN A 132 -11.16 -9.57 24.07
N ARG A 133 -10.87 -10.67 24.78
CA ARG A 133 -11.51 -11.95 24.50
C ARG A 133 -13.00 -11.84 24.85
N VAL A 134 -13.85 -11.99 23.84
CA VAL A 134 -15.31 -12.02 24.05
C VAL A 134 -15.72 -13.40 24.54
N SER A 135 -15.45 -14.42 23.73
CA SER A 135 -15.94 -15.78 24.00
C SER A 135 -15.11 -16.82 23.24
N SER A 136 -15.27 -18.08 23.62
CA SER A 136 -14.62 -19.21 22.98
C SER A 136 -15.57 -20.40 22.93
N VAL A 137 -15.56 -21.11 21.81
CA VAL A 137 -16.32 -22.35 21.59
C VAL A 137 -15.39 -23.48 21.21
N THR A 138 -15.69 -24.69 21.69
CA THR A 138 -14.99 -25.91 21.28
C THR A 138 -15.88 -26.70 20.34
N LEU A 139 -15.37 -26.93 19.13
CA LEU A 139 -16.04 -27.69 18.10
C LEU A 139 -15.93 -29.20 18.39
N PRO A 140 -16.97 -29.97 18.11
CA PRO A 140 -16.96 -31.42 18.37
C PRO A 140 -16.14 -32.20 17.32
N ALA A 141 -15.83 -31.57 16.19
CA ALA A 141 -15.01 -32.11 15.10
C ALA A 141 -14.28 -30.99 14.34
N THR A 142 -13.61 -31.38 13.25
CA THR A 142 -12.95 -30.45 12.33
C THR A 142 -13.95 -29.45 11.73
N LEU A 143 -13.56 -28.18 11.72
CA LEU A 143 -14.32 -27.09 11.13
C LEU A 143 -14.46 -27.31 9.61
N THR A 144 -15.69 -27.17 9.10
CA THR A 144 -16.01 -27.27 7.67
C THR A 144 -16.42 -25.93 7.07
N GLY A 145 -16.81 -24.96 7.89
CA GLY A 145 -17.17 -23.63 7.43
C GLY A 145 -17.22 -22.62 8.57
N ILE A 146 -16.94 -21.37 8.25
CA ILE A 146 -16.99 -20.23 9.16
C ILE A 146 -17.66 -19.06 8.46
N ALA A 147 -18.48 -18.30 9.19
CA ALA A 147 -19.13 -17.11 8.67
C ALA A 147 -19.21 -16.03 9.74
N LEU A 148 -19.02 -14.78 9.32
CA LEU A 148 -19.38 -13.59 10.10
C LEU A 148 -20.68 -13.05 9.51
N LEU A 149 -21.71 -12.97 10.34
CA LEU A 149 -23.05 -12.53 9.96
C LEU A 149 -23.46 -11.32 10.80
N GLN A 150 -24.44 -10.57 10.31
CA GLN A 150 -25.08 -9.50 11.06
C GLN A 150 -26.52 -9.89 11.38
N ASP A 151 -27.11 -9.24 12.38
CA ASP A 151 -28.54 -9.37 12.70
C ASP A 151 -29.44 -8.56 11.76
N VAL A 152 -29.11 -8.52 10.46
CA VAL A 152 -29.87 -7.87 9.39
C VAL A 152 -30.45 -8.96 8.50
N TYR A 153 -31.78 -9.02 8.41
CA TYR A 153 -32.50 -10.08 7.69
C TYR A 153 -33.13 -9.62 6.37
N GLY A 154 -33.00 -8.33 6.05
CA GLY A 154 -33.60 -7.71 4.86
C GLY A 154 -32.65 -7.55 3.67
N THR A 155 -31.43 -8.07 3.77
CA THR A 155 -30.38 -7.95 2.76
C THR A 155 -29.91 -9.34 2.30
N GLU A 156 -29.43 -9.45 1.06
CA GLU A 156 -28.84 -10.70 0.55
C GLU A 156 -27.45 -10.95 1.13
N TYR A 157 -26.65 -9.88 1.26
CA TYR A 157 -25.28 -9.89 1.79
C TYR A 157 -25.13 -8.96 3.01
N GLY A 158 -23.89 -8.84 3.49
CA GLY A 158 -23.57 -8.00 4.65
C GLY A 158 -23.88 -6.52 4.45
N TYR A 159 -24.19 -5.83 5.55
CA TYR A 159 -24.45 -4.39 5.61
C TYR A 159 -23.41 -3.72 6.52
N ALA A 160 -22.17 -3.64 6.05
CA ALA A 160 -21.02 -3.23 6.85
C ALA A 160 -19.95 -2.53 6.01
N ASP A 161 -19.11 -1.74 6.65
CA ASP A 161 -17.83 -1.35 6.10
C ASP A 161 -16.74 -2.26 6.71
N VAL A 162 -15.85 -2.77 5.87
CA VAL A 162 -14.76 -3.69 6.26
C VAL A 162 -13.43 -3.15 5.77
N ASP A 163 -12.42 -3.19 6.63
CA ASP A 163 -11.11 -2.59 6.38
C ASP A 163 -9.99 -3.53 6.92
N GLU A 164 -8.83 -3.52 6.27
CA GLU A 164 -7.59 -4.21 6.70
C GLU A 164 -7.79 -5.69 7.11
N VAL A 165 -8.32 -6.51 6.20
CA VAL A 165 -8.52 -7.94 6.42
C VAL A 165 -7.21 -8.70 6.25
N LYS A 166 -6.78 -9.41 7.30
CA LYS A 166 -5.58 -10.26 7.27
C LYS A 166 -5.90 -11.66 7.75
N VAL A 167 -5.40 -12.66 7.03
CA VAL A 167 -5.52 -14.07 7.40
C VAL A 167 -4.14 -14.68 7.55
N TYR A 168 -3.91 -15.33 8.69
CA TYR A 168 -2.70 -16.07 8.99
C TYR A 168 -3.01 -17.56 9.09
N ASN A 169 -2.14 -18.41 8.55
CA ASN A 169 -2.24 -19.88 8.65
C ASN A 169 -1.71 -20.43 9.99
N VAL A 170 -1.63 -19.59 11.03
CA VAL A 170 -1.23 -19.94 12.39
C VAL A 170 -2.16 -19.25 13.40
N ALA A 171 -2.21 -19.77 14.62
CA ALA A 171 -2.82 -19.07 15.74
C ALA A 171 -1.82 -18.04 16.29
N LEU A 172 -2.10 -16.75 16.09
CA LEU A 172 -1.25 -15.66 16.56
C LEU A 172 -1.28 -15.57 18.09
N SER A 173 -0.17 -15.10 18.66
CA SER A 173 -0.12 -14.74 20.08
C SER A 173 -0.92 -13.44 20.32
N ASP A 174 -1.36 -13.24 21.56
CA ASP A 174 -2.10 -12.02 21.91
C ASP A 174 -1.21 -10.75 21.75
N ASP A 175 0.11 -10.90 21.96
CA ASP A 175 1.09 -9.83 21.73
C ASP A 175 1.25 -9.50 20.23
N ASP A 176 1.26 -10.50 19.35
CA ASP A 176 1.32 -10.28 17.90
C ASP A 176 0.05 -9.56 17.39
N ILE A 177 -1.12 -9.95 17.93
CA ILE A 177 -2.40 -9.30 17.61
C ILE A 177 -2.38 -7.85 18.09
N ALA A 178 -1.98 -7.59 19.33
CA ALA A 178 -1.84 -6.24 19.86
C ALA A 178 -0.80 -5.41 19.10
N GLY A 179 0.29 -6.03 18.64
CA GLY A 179 1.27 -5.39 17.76
C GLY A 179 0.68 -4.99 16.40
N SER A 180 -0.19 -5.83 15.83
CA SER A 180 -0.85 -5.56 14.54
C SER A 180 -1.78 -4.34 14.57
N LEU A 181 -2.40 -4.05 15.72
CA LEU A 181 -3.25 -2.88 15.96
C LEU A 181 -2.45 -1.57 16.08
N ASN A 182 -1.22 -1.65 16.58
CA ASN A 182 -0.36 -0.49 16.82
C ASN A 182 0.55 -0.16 15.64
N ASN A 183 0.37 -0.84 14.51
CA ASN A 183 1.18 -0.67 13.31
C ASN A 183 0.81 0.61 12.55
N VAL A 184 0.88 1.76 13.24
CA VAL A 184 0.97 3.06 12.56
C VAL A 184 2.30 3.01 11.82
N SER A 185 2.26 2.95 10.48
CA SER A 185 3.47 2.98 9.66
C SER A 185 4.32 4.16 10.12
N GLN A 186 5.47 3.88 10.74
CA GLN A 186 6.38 4.94 11.11
C GLN A 186 6.86 5.59 9.81
N LEU A 187 6.79 6.91 9.76
CA LEU A 187 7.34 7.66 8.65
C LEU A 187 8.83 7.32 8.51
N GLU A 188 9.17 6.74 7.37
CA GLU A 188 10.52 6.31 7.03
C GLU A 188 10.89 6.74 5.62
N TYR A 189 12.17 7.06 5.45
CA TYR A 189 12.74 7.56 4.21
C TYR A 189 13.84 6.60 3.78
N TYR A 190 13.83 6.26 2.50
CA TYR A 190 14.82 5.38 1.89
C TYR A 190 15.39 6.06 0.65
N LEU A 191 16.69 5.91 0.43
CA LEU A 191 17.37 6.31 -0.80
C LEU A 191 18.00 5.08 -1.43
N SER A 192 17.54 4.73 -2.64
CA SER A 192 17.99 3.54 -3.38
C SER A 192 17.99 2.27 -2.51
N GLY A 193 16.91 2.09 -1.73
CA GLY A 193 16.72 0.96 -0.81
C GLY A 193 17.40 1.10 0.56
N VAL A 194 18.28 2.09 0.78
CA VAL A 194 18.96 2.31 2.07
C VAL A 194 18.12 3.21 2.96
N ASN A 195 17.76 2.75 4.17
CA ASN A 195 17.01 3.56 5.13
C ASN A 195 17.87 4.70 5.67
N PHE A 196 17.30 5.91 5.75
CA PHE A 196 17.98 7.09 6.29
C PHE A 196 18.43 6.85 7.74
N ARG A 197 17.64 6.10 8.53
CA ARG A 197 17.94 5.77 9.92
C ARG A 197 19.21 4.94 10.06
N ASP A 198 19.50 4.06 9.10
CA ASP A 198 20.73 3.24 9.10
C ASP A 198 21.97 4.11 8.89
N MET A 199 21.82 5.21 8.15
CA MET A 199 22.85 6.24 8.00
C MET A 199 22.86 7.25 9.16
N GLY A 200 21.99 7.10 10.16
CA GLY A 200 21.82 8.04 11.26
C GLY A 200 21.17 9.37 10.87
N ILE A 201 20.53 9.43 9.70
CA ILE A 201 19.85 10.61 9.17
C ILE A 201 18.38 10.58 9.61
N ARG A 202 17.86 11.72 10.02
CA ARG A 202 16.42 11.95 10.22
C ARG A 202 15.97 13.17 9.45
N VAL A 203 14.78 13.08 8.89
CA VAL A 203 14.11 14.19 8.20
C VAL A 203 13.24 14.94 9.21
N GLU A 204 13.48 16.23 9.35
CA GLU A 204 12.72 17.14 10.21
C GLU A 204 11.50 17.70 9.47
N SER A 205 11.68 18.09 8.21
CA SER A 205 10.62 18.60 7.35
C SER A 205 10.90 18.31 5.89
N SER A 206 9.84 18.25 5.10
CA SER A 206 9.92 18.06 3.65
C SER A 206 9.05 19.08 2.92
N THR A 207 9.58 19.66 1.85
CA THR A 207 8.86 20.56 0.92
C THR A 207 8.94 19.96 -0.48
N GLY A 208 7.91 20.14 -1.31
CA GLY A 208 7.89 19.63 -2.69
C GLY A 208 7.37 18.20 -2.88
N VAL A 209 7.13 17.47 -1.79
CA VAL A 209 6.74 16.04 -1.84
C VAL A 209 5.34 15.86 -2.42
N LEU A 210 4.36 16.66 -1.98
CA LEU A 210 2.97 16.62 -2.46
C LEU A 210 2.59 17.88 -3.26
N ASP A 211 3.51 18.84 -3.37
CA ASP A 211 3.25 20.09 -4.07
C ASP A 211 3.03 19.83 -5.56
N GLN A 212 2.12 20.59 -6.17
CA GLN A 212 1.91 20.50 -7.61
C GLN A 212 3.17 20.96 -8.34
N PRO A 213 3.74 20.14 -9.25
CA PRO A 213 4.85 20.57 -10.09
C PRO A 213 4.50 21.85 -10.86
N LYS A 214 5.51 22.70 -11.10
CA LYS A 214 5.28 23.98 -11.78
C LYS A 214 4.87 23.75 -13.24
N LEU A 215 3.86 24.47 -13.72
CA LEU A 215 3.41 24.37 -15.11
C LEU A 215 4.50 24.88 -16.06
N LYS A 216 4.81 24.12 -17.13
CA LYS A 216 5.66 24.61 -18.23
C LYS A 216 4.99 25.84 -18.85
N THR A 217 5.80 26.81 -19.28
CA THR A 217 5.27 28.04 -19.88
C THR A 217 4.38 27.70 -21.08
N PRO A 218 3.06 27.95 -20.99
CA PRO A 218 2.15 27.63 -22.08
C PRO A 218 2.31 28.61 -23.25
N SER A 219 2.04 28.13 -24.45
CA SER A 219 1.91 28.99 -25.62
C SER A 219 0.86 30.06 -25.36
N SER A 220 1.20 31.32 -25.65
CA SER A 220 0.26 32.41 -25.48
C SER A 220 0.43 33.46 -26.56
N ILE A 221 -0.66 34.15 -26.88
CA ILE A 221 -0.70 35.24 -27.85
C ILE A 221 -1.19 36.49 -27.11
N ASP A 222 -0.40 37.55 -27.19
CA ASP A 222 -0.66 38.86 -26.59
C ASP A 222 -0.78 39.89 -27.72
N TRP A 223 -1.99 40.39 -27.95
CA TRP A 223 -2.27 41.30 -29.06
C TRP A 223 -2.25 42.75 -28.54
N PRO A 224 -1.52 43.68 -29.18
CA PRO A 224 -1.40 45.07 -28.70
C PRO A 224 -2.73 45.81 -28.51
N ASP A 225 -3.72 45.46 -29.34
CA ASP A 225 -5.03 46.12 -29.37
C ASP A 225 -6.07 45.47 -28.43
N TYR A 226 -5.67 44.46 -27.64
CA TYR A 226 -6.55 43.75 -26.72
C TYR A 226 -6.00 43.79 -25.29
N HIS A 227 -6.91 43.73 -24.31
CA HIS A 227 -6.51 43.57 -22.91
C HIS A 227 -6.20 42.11 -22.61
N GLY A 228 -5.03 41.87 -22.01
CA GLY A 228 -4.60 40.55 -21.58
C GLY A 228 -4.11 39.67 -22.74
N LYS A 229 -3.93 38.38 -22.45
CA LYS A 229 -3.37 37.40 -23.40
C LYS A 229 -4.22 36.14 -23.48
N VAL A 230 -4.27 35.53 -24.66
CA VAL A 230 -4.88 34.21 -24.86
C VAL A 230 -3.82 33.15 -24.57
N VAL A 231 -4.10 32.23 -23.64
CA VAL A 231 -3.18 31.17 -23.22
C VAL A 231 -3.76 29.82 -23.59
N ASP A 232 -2.97 28.98 -24.26
CA ASP A 232 -3.35 27.59 -24.51
C ASP A 232 -3.15 26.77 -23.23
N LEU A 233 -4.25 26.26 -22.68
CA LEU A 233 -4.28 25.45 -21.47
C LEU A 233 -4.68 23.99 -21.76
N THR A 234 -4.71 23.58 -23.03
CA THR A 234 -4.89 22.18 -23.42
C THR A 234 -3.62 21.37 -23.10
N ASN A 235 -3.76 20.09 -22.73
CA ASN A 235 -2.64 19.17 -22.48
C ASN A 235 -1.50 19.73 -21.60
N LYS A 236 -1.86 20.33 -20.45
CA LYS A 236 -0.93 20.94 -19.49
C LYS A 236 0.24 20.00 -19.17
N ARG A 237 1.47 20.52 -19.30
CA ARG A 237 2.72 19.83 -18.94
C ARG A 237 3.44 20.55 -17.83
N TYR A 238 4.18 19.81 -17.03
CA TYR A 238 4.86 20.33 -15.86
C TYR A 238 6.38 20.26 -16.00
N GLU A 239 7.06 21.20 -15.35
CA GLU A 239 8.52 21.21 -15.12
C GLU A 239 8.90 20.10 -14.13
N GLU A 240 10.20 19.84 -13.99
CA GLU A 240 10.72 18.91 -12.98
C GLU A 240 10.23 19.26 -11.57
N ARG A 241 10.03 18.24 -10.73
CA ARG A 241 9.61 18.46 -9.33
C ARG A 241 10.84 18.70 -8.47
N GLU A 242 10.82 19.78 -7.70
CA GLU A 242 11.86 20.05 -6.71
C GLU A 242 11.39 19.57 -5.33
N ILE A 243 12.21 18.75 -4.66
CA ILE A 243 11.96 18.24 -3.32
C ILE A 243 13.10 18.72 -2.42
N THR A 244 12.77 19.33 -1.28
CA THR A 244 13.77 19.70 -0.26
C THR A 244 13.47 18.97 1.03
N LEU A 245 14.43 18.17 1.49
CA LEU A 245 14.39 17.50 2.80
C LEU A 245 15.36 18.19 3.76
N ASN A 246 14.83 18.72 4.86
CA ASN A 246 15.67 19.25 5.94
C ASN A 246 16.02 18.11 6.89
N CYS A 247 17.31 17.82 7.00
CA CYS A 247 17.80 16.63 7.66
C CYS A 247 18.79 16.96 8.77
N TRP A 248 18.85 16.09 9.78
CA TRP A 248 19.97 16.03 10.71
C TRP A 248 20.55 14.62 10.76
N LEU A 249 21.87 14.54 10.94
CA LEU A 249 22.63 13.30 11.00
C LEU A 249 23.34 13.25 12.34
N LYS A 250 23.15 12.14 13.07
CA LYS A 250 23.84 11.84 14.32
C LYS A 250 24.81 10.68 14.12
N ALA A 251 26.02 10.87 14.62
CA ALA A 251 27.10 9.89 14.56
C ALA A 251 27.87 9.81 15.89
N SER A 252 28.52 8.67 16.12
CA SER A 252 29.30 8.34 17.32
C SER A 252 30.76 8.77 17.18
N GLY A 253 30.97 10.03 16.79
CA GLY A 253 32.29 10.64 16.66
C GLY A 253 32.63 11.11 15.25
N LYS A 254 33.86 11.59 15.08
CA LYS A 254 34.30 12.32 13.88
C LYS A 254 34.36 11.45 12.62
N ILE A 255 34.92 10.24 12.73
CA ILE A 255 35.11 9.31 11.61
C ILE A 255 33.75 8.76 11.15
N ASP A 256 32.93 8.27 12.09
CA ASP A 256 31.58 7.77 11.81
C ASP A 256 30.70 8.82 11.12
N PHE A 257 30.84 10.11 11.49
CA PHE A 257 30.14 11.20 10.80
C PHE A 257 30.55 11.31 9.32
N VAL A 258 31.86 11.25 9.04
CA VAL A 258 32.38 11.34 7.67
C VAL A 258 31.96 10.13 6.83
N GLU A 259 32.03 8.93 7.39
CA GLU A 259 31.62 7.70 6.70
C GLU A 259 30.13 7.71 6.32
N ARG A 260 29.25 8.13 7.24
CA ARG A 260 27.81 8.25 6.97
C ARG A 260 27.48 9.30 5.93
N VAL A 261 28.17 10.45 5.96
CA VAL A 261 28.00 11.50 4.95
C VAL A 261 28.49 11.03 3.58
N ASN A 262 29.63 10.36 3.51
CA ASN A 262 30.15 9.81 2.25
C ASN A 262 29.21 8.75 1.69
N ARG A 263 28.64 7.88 2.54
CA ARG A 263 27.65 6.89 2.10
C ARG A 263 26.42 7.54 1.45
N LEU A 264 25.93 8.65 2.00
CA LEU A 264 24.85 9.43 1.37
C LEU A 264 25.29 9.98 0.00
N TYR A 265 26.53 10.46 -0.10
CA TYR A 265 27.06 10.99 -1.36
C TYR A 265 27.21 9.92 -2.42
N ASP A 266 27.68 8.73 -2.04
CA ASP A 266 27.88 7.62 -2.98
C ASP A 266 26.54 7.16 -3.58
N LEU A 267 25.46 7.15 -2.79
CA LEU A 267 24.11 6.85 -3.29
C LEU A 267 23.60 7.88 -4.31
N LEU A 268 23.97 9.15 -4.16
CA LEU A 268 23.53 10.25 -5.04
C LEU A 268 24.47 10.48 -6.24
N ARG A 269 25.69 9.93 -6.19
CA ARG A 269 26.68 10.00 -7.28
C ARG A 269 26.64 8.81 -8.21
N ALA A 270 25.90 7.76 -7.86
CA ALA A 270 25.68 6.63 -8.75
C ALA A 270 25.07 7.11 -10.07
N ASP A 271 25.37 6.41 -11.16
CA ASP A 271 24.85 6.73 -12.47
C ASP A 271 23.32 6.58 -12.50
N GLY A 272 22.63 7.52 -13.19
CA GLY A 272 21.17 7.55 -13.28
C GLY A 272 20.49 8.31 -12.13
N THR A 273 19.21 8.03 -11.92
CA THR A 273 18.43 8.59 -10.80
C THR A 273 18.53 7.69 -9.57
N ALA A 274 18.58 8.31 -8.40
CA ALA A 274 18.42 7.64 -7.12
C ALA A 274 16.93 7.58 -6.75
N ARG A 275 16.46 6.44 -6.24
CA ARG A 275 15.07 6.30 -5.83
C ARG A 275 14.85 6.81 -4.41
N LEU A 276 14.11 7.89 -4.24
CA LEU A 276 13.59 8.32 -2.96
C LEU A 276 12.25 7.65 -2.68
N MET A 277 12.16 6.85 -1.62
CA MET A 277 10.92 6.25 -1.14
C MET A 277 10.55 6.84 0.22
N ILE A 278 9.32 7.32 0.36
CA ILE A 278 8.75 7.82 1.61
C ILE A 278 7.61 6.89 2.01
N SER A 279 7.81 6.11 3.07
CA SER A 279 6.81 5.19 3.60
C SER A 279 5.83 5.96 4.48
N ILE A 280 4.68 6.33 3.90
CA ILE A 280 3.57 7.00 4.61
C ILE A 280 2.42 6.05 4.95
N HIS A 281 2.40 4.88 4.31
CA HIS A 281 1.38 3.84 4.44
C HIS A 281 2.05 2.48 4.23
N PRO A 282 1.62 1.40 4.93
CA PRO A 282 2.22 0.07 4.79
C PRO A 282 2.22 -0.46 3.35
N THR A 283 1.22 -0.11 2.55
CA THR A 283 1.02 -0.63 1.20
C THR A 283 1.22 0.40 0.09
N LYS A 284 1.18 1.70 0.42
CA LYS A 284 1.22 2.82 -0.54
C LYS A 284 2.32 3.83 -0.23
N PRO A 285 3.60 3.49 -0.48
CA PRO A 285 4.68 4.46 -0.34
C PRO A 285 4.62 5.52 -1.44
N LEU A 286 5.19 6.69 -1.17
CA LEU A 286 5.49 7.69 -2.19
C LEU A 286 6.87 7.38 -2.78
N LEU A 287 7.00 7.41 -4.10
CA LEU A 287 8.21 7.04 -4.82
C LEU A 287 8.59 8.17 -5.77
N TYR A 288 9.87 8.52 -5.80
CA TYR A 288 10.41 9.57 -6.66
C TYR A 288 11.75 9.13 -7.23
N GLU A 289 11.92 9.29 -8.54
CA GLU A 289 13.21 9.09 -9.21
C GLU A 289 13.95 10.42 -9.23
N VAL A 290 14.94 10.58 -8.38
CA VAL A 290 15.54 11.88 -8.07
C VAL A 290 17.04 11.92 -8.32
N TYR A 291 17.56 13.12 -8.58
CA TYR A 291 18.99 13.41 -8.54
C TYR A 291 19.25 14.63 -7.65
N ALA A 292 20.47 14.75 -7.13
CA ALA A 292 20.89 15.91 -6.36
C ALA A 292 21.33 17.02 -7.32
N SER A 293 20.59 18.13 -7.37
CA SER A 293 20.91 19.27 -8.23
C SER A 293 21.96 20.20 -7.64
N ASP A 294 22.02 20.28 -6.31
CA ASP A 294 22.93 21.12 -5.54
C ASP A 294 23.87 20.27 -4.69
N GLY A 295 25.05 20.83 -4.36
CA GLY A 295 25.96 20.23 -3.39
C GLY A 295 25.35 20.18 -1.99
N ILE A 296 25.52 19.05 -1.30
CA ILE A 296 25.08 18.90 0.09
C ILE A 296 26.17 19.46 1.01
N ALA A 297 25.83 20.50 1.78
CA ALA A 297 26.74 21.13 2.73
C ALA A 297 26.26 20.94 4.18
N PRO A 298 26.73 19.89 4.89
CA PRO A 298 26.41 19.73 6.30
C PRO A 298 27.02 20.85 7.14
N SER A 299 26.18 21.51 7.92
CA SER A 299 26.57 22.36 9.04
C SER A 299 26.86 21.47 10.24
N LYS A 300 28.08 21.51 10.78
CA LYS A 300 28.52 20.65 11.90
C LYS A 300 29.50 21.39 12.79
N ARG A 301 29.59 20.94 14.05
CA ARG A 301 30.65 21.32 15.00
C ARG A 301 31.39 20.06 15.43
N TRP A 302 32.72 20.07 15.33
CA TRP A 302 33.54 18.90 15.65
C TRP A 302 33.52 18.58 17.14
N HIS A 303 33.16 17.34 17.48
CA HIS A 303 33.19 16.79 18.83
C HIS A 303 33.68 15.34 18.79
N ASP A 304 34.42 14.91 19.81
CA ASP A 304 35.02 13.57 19.82
C ASP A 304 33.98 12.46 20.08
N ASP A 305 33.07 12.66 21.04
CA ASP A 305 32.10 11.63 21.41
C ASP A 305 30.83 11.56 20.53
N LYS A 306 30.15 12.70 20.31
CA LYS A 306 28.86 12.75 19.60
C LYS A 306 28.86 13.90 18.61
N MET A 307 28.70 13.57 17.34
CA MET A 307 28.60 14.52 16.24
C MET A 307 27.15 14.64 15.79
N ILE A 308 26.69 15.87 15.63
CA ILE A 308 25.41 16.18 14.98
C ILE A 308 25.70 17.18 13.87
N GLY A 309 25.19 16.90 12.68
CA GLY A 309 25.22 17.81 11.54
C GLY A 309 23.83 18.00 10.95
N THR A 310 23.51 19.21 10.52
CA THR A 310 22.26 19.53 9.83
C THR A 310 22.55 19.89 8.38
N PHE A 311 21.65 19.53 7.46
CA PHE A 311 21.76 19.86 6.04
C PHE A 311 20.39 19.87 5.38
N SER A 312 20.29 20.61 4.28
CA SER A 312 19.14 20.53 3.38
C SER A 312 19.55 19.72 2.16
N LEU A 313 18.80 18.65 1.90
CA LEU A 313 18.96 17.82 0.72
C LEU A 313 17.96 18.30 -0.34
N LYS A 314 18.47 18.96 -1.38
CA LYS A 314 17.69 19.41 -2.53
C LYS A 314 17.78 18.38 -3.64
N LEU A 315 16.63 17.91 -4.07
CA LEU A 315 16.44 16.82 -5.01
C LEU A 315 15.55 17.31 -6.13
N ARG A 316 15.80 16.80 -7.34
CA ARG A 316 14.96 17.06 -8.50
C ARG A 316 14.52 15.75 -9.12
N GLU A 317 13.23 15.66 -9.44
CA GLU A 317 12.65 14.55 -10.18
C GLU A 317 12.36 15.01 -11.62
N PRO A 318 13.06 14.44 -12.63
CA PRO A 318 12.91 14.84 -14.03
C PRO A 318 11.48 14.65 -14.56
N ASP A 319 10.86 13.51 -14.25
CA ASP A 319 9.53 13.10 -14.71
C ASP A 319 8.55 13.02 -13.54
N PRO A 320 7.89 14.14 -13.19
CA PRO A 320 7.17 14.26 -11.91
C PRO A 320 5.78 13.63 -11.91
N VAL A 321 5.28 13.21 -13.08
CA VAL A 321 4.00 12.52 -13.25
C VAL A 321 4.29 11.07 -13.58
N LYS A 322 3.77 10.16 -12.75
CA LYS A 322 4.05 8.73 -12.87
C LYS A 322 2.93 7.85 -12.36
N ARG A 323 2.96 6.58 -12.81
CA ARG A 323 2.15 5.48 -12.31
C ARG A 323 3.05 4.52 -11.55
N VAL A 324 2.57 4.02 -10.41
CA VAL A 324 3.32 3.09 -9.56
C VAL A 324 2.62 1.74 -9.52
N VAL A 325 3.37 0.68 -9.83
CA VAL A 325 2.93 -0.71 -9.75
C VAL A 325 3.77 -1.45 -8.73
N ARG A 326 3.16 -2.18 -7.81
CA ARG A 326 3.85 -3.09 -6.87
C ARG A 326 3.87 -4.50 -7.43
N HIS A 327 5.02 -5.14 -7.31
CA HIS A 327 5.21 -6.55 -7.63
C HIS A 327 5.96 -7.24 -6.49
N GLN A 328 5.61 -8.49 -6.22
CA GLN A 328 6.28 -9.28 -5.19
C GLN A 328 6.72 -10.61 -5.76
N ARG A 329 8.03 -10.84 -5.75
CA ARG A 329 8.62 -12.13 -6.11
C ARG A 329 8.83 -12.95 -4.84
N ILE A 330 8.24 -14.13 -4.82
CA ILE A 330 8.38 -15.11 -3.72
C ILE A 330 9.11 -16.36 -4.18
N ASN A 331 8.97 -16.71 -5.45
CA ASN A 331 9.47 -17.95 -6.04
C ASN A 331 9.60 -17.80 -7.55
N GLU A 332 9.92 -18.90 -8.22
CA GLU A 332 10.14 -18.93 -9.67
C GLU A 332 8.89 -18.61 -10.50
N THR A 333 7.69 -18.93 -10.01
CA THR A 333 6.44 -18.65 -10.74
C THR A 333 6.01 -17.18 -10.64
N SER A 334 6.44 -16.48 -9.58
CA SER A 334 6.15 -15.06 -9.34
C SER A 334 7.30 -14.14 -9.76
N ARG A 335 8.26 -14.62 -10.58
CA ARG A 335 9.46 -13.86 -10.91
C ARG A 335 9.31 -12.79 -11.97
N GLU A 336 8.27 -12.88 -12.80
CA GLU A 336 8.07 -12.02 -13.97
C GLU A 336 6.92 -11.04 -13.73
N LEU A 337 7.22 -9.75 -13.90
CA LEU A 337 6.23 -8.70 -14.02
C LEU A 337 6.03 -8.36 -15.50
N SER A 338 4.77 -8.23 -15.90
CA SER A 338 4.37 -7.80 -17.22
C SER A 338 3.64 -6.46 -17.14
N ILE A 339 4.02 -5.51 -17.98
CA ILE A 339 3.35 -4.23 -18.18
C ILE A 339 2.99 -4.13 -19.67
N ALA A 340 1.70 -4.20 -19.96
CA ALA A 340 1.17 -3.91 -21.28
C ALA A 340 0.73 -2.46 -21.32
N LEU A 341 1.18 -1.71 -22.34
CA LEU A 341 0.77 -0.32 -22.52
C LEU A 341 0.71 0.09 -23.99
N LYS A 342 -0.11 1.08 -24.28
CA LYS A 342 -0.13 1.78 -25.58
C LYS A 342 -0.04 3.29 -25.37
N THR A 343 0.93 3.94 -25.99
CA THR A 343 1.21 5.37 -25.83
C THR A 343 1.77 5.99 -27.11
N GLU A 344 1.38 7.23 -27.41
CA GLU A 344 1.97 8.03 -28.50
C GLU A 344 3.15 8.90 -28.02
N LYS A 345 3.38 8.95 -26.70
CA LYS A 345 4.44 9.72 -26.06
C LYS A 345 5.41 8.78 -25.34
N VAL A 346 6.67 9.21 -25.29
CA VAL A 346 7.72 8.46 -24.63
C VAL A 346 7.45 8.40 -23.13
N VAL A 347 7.61 7.20 -22.58
CA VAL A 347 7.65 6.92 -21.15
C VAL A 347 8.86 6.07 -20.81
N SER A 348 9.33 6.16 -19.57
CA SER A 348 10.39 5.32 -19.02
C SER A 348 9.82 4.43 -17.92
N VAL A 349 10.30 3.18 -17.85
CA VAL A 349 9.87 2.19 -16.86
C VAL A 349 11.04 1.84 -15.96
N TYR A 350 10.98 2.29 -14.70
CA TYR A 350 11.98 2.00 -13.67
C TYR A 350 11.52 0.77 -12.86
N TRP A 351 12.16 -0.37 -13.06
CA TRP A 351 11.73 -1.67 -12.50
C TRP A 351 11.97 -1.79 -10.99
N GLY A 352 12.78 -0.92 -10.41
CA GLY A 352 12.97 -0.83 -8.97
C GLY A 352 14.01 -1.77 -8.37
N ASP A 353 14.74 -2.49 -9.21
CA ASP A 353 15.97 -3.21 -8.88
C ASP A 353 17.22 -2.49 -9.42
N GLY A 354 17.07 -1.24 -9.83
CA GLY A 354 18.13 -0.42 -10.45
C GLY A 354 18.15 -0.50 -11.98
N THR A 355 17.36 -1.38 -12.60
CA THR A 355 17.22 -1.42 -14.06
C THR A 355 16.11 -0.49 -14.56
N VAL A 356 16.29 0.04 -15.77
CA VAL A 356 15.35 0.93 -16.44
C VAL A 356 15.17 0.51 -17.89
N THR A 357 13.94 0.61 -18.39
CA THR A 357 13.63 0.57 -19.82
C THR A 357 13.21 1.97 -20.25
N GLU A 358 14.11 2.65 -20.95
CA GLU A 358 13.91 4.01 -21.46
C GLU A 358 13.27 3.98 -22.85
N ASP A 359 12.78 5.14 -23.30
CA ASP A 359 12.31 5.36 -24.66
C ASP A 359 11.16 4.44 -25.13
N VAL A 360 10.23 4.10 -24.23
CA VAL A 360 9.06 3.28 -24.57
C VAL A 360 8.01 4.13 -25.26
N TYR A 361 7.69 3.82 -26.52
CA TYR A 361 6.61 4.45 -27.28
C TYR A 361 5.94 3.47 -28.27
N GLY A 362 4.64 3.65 -28.54
CA GLY A 362 3.87 2.81 -29.45
C GLY A 362 3.01 1.77 -28.73
N ASP A 363 2.92 0.57 -29.29
CA ASP A 363 2.02 -0.50 -28.85
C ASP A 363 2.81 -1.69 -28.27
N TYR A 364 2.77 -1.80 -26.95
CA TYR A 364 3.34 -2.88 -26.14
C TYR A 364 2.22 -3.73 -25.52
N THR A 365 1.14 -4.01 -26.25
CA THR A 365 0.06 -4.90 -25.78
C THR A 365 0.26 -6.35 -26.25
N GLY A 366 -0.46 -7.28 -25.62
CA GLY A 366 -0.42 -8.70 -25.97
C GLY A 366 0.99 -9.31 -25.87
N ALA A 367 1.45 -9.93 -26.96
CA ALA A 367 2.78 -10.56 -27.01
C ALA A 367 3.95 -9.57 -26.90
N LYS A 368 3.71 -8.26 -27.09
CA LYS A 368 4.72 -7.20 -27.00
C LYS A 368 4.80 -6.56 -25.61
N ALA A 369 4.04 -7.06 -24.63
CA ALA A 369 4.10 -6.53 -23.27
C ALA A 369 5.54 -6.47 -22.75
N LEU A 370 5.86 -5.37 -22.07
CA LEU A 370 7.15 -5.22 -21.39
C LEU A 370 7.20 -6.25 -20.27
N LYS A 371 8.28 -7.03 -20.24
CA LYS A 371 8.49 -8.07 -19.25
C LYS A 371 9.80 -7.84 -18.54
N HIS A 372 9.78 -8.01 -17.23
CA HIS A 372 10.97 -7.96 -16.40
C HIS A 372 11.02 -9.13 -15.45
N THR A 373 12.18 -9.76 -15.33
CA THR A 373 12.40 -10.92 -14.48
C THR A 373 13.33 -10.56 -13.32
N TYR A 374 12.81 -10.63 -12.10
CA TYR A 374 13.59 -10.30 -10.90
C TYR A 374 14.49 -11.46 -10.47
N ALA A 375 15.75 -11.13 -10.14
CA ALA A 375 16.77 -12.10 -9.74
C ALA A 375 16.69 -12.52 -8.27
N GLU A 376 16.18 -11.64 -7.39
CA GLU A 376 16.03 -11.90 -5.95
C GLU A 376 14.56 -11.89 -5.49
N ASN A 377 14.27 -12.52 -4.37
CA ASN A 377 12.94 -12.47 -3.77
C ASN A 377 12.77 -11.14 -3.04
N GLY A 378 11.63 -10.50 -3.19
CA GLY A 378 11.41 -9.18 -2.62
C GLY A 378 10.17 -8.49 -3.14
N VAL A 379 9.91 -7.31 -2.57
CA VAL A 379 8.87 -6.39 -3.03
C VAL A 379 9.54 -5.31 -3.87
N TYR A 380 9.08 -5.19 -5.10
CA TYR A 380 9.57 -4.23 -6.08
C TYR A 380 8.44 -3.25 -6.41
N TYR A 381 8.80 -1.98 -6.52
CA TYR A 381 7.89 -0.95 -7.00
C TYR A 381 8.37 -0.50 -8.38
N VAL A 382 7.51 -0.63 -9.38
CA VAL A 382 7.80 -0.18 -10.73
C VAL A 382 7.18 1.19 -10.93
N VAL A 383 7.98 2.12 -11.45
CA VAL A 383 7.56 3.48 -11.75
C VAL A 383 7.52 3.64 -13.26
N VAL A 384 6.33 3.87 -13.81
CA VAL A 384 6.15 4.26 -15.21
C VAL A 384 6.02 5.79 -15.22
N ALA A 385 7.07 6.48 -15.66
CA ALA A 385 7.16 7.94 -15.62
C ALA A 385 7.18 8.56 -17.02
N GLY A 386 6.66 9.78 -17.14
CA GLY A 386 6.54 10.51 -18.41
C GLY A 386 5.11 10.96 -18.65
N VAL A 387 4.67 10.94 -19.91
CA VAL A 387 3.31 11.38 -20.28
C VAL A 387 2.29 10.25 -20.12
N ILE A 388 2.07 9.82 -18.87
CA ILE A 388 1.19 8.69 -18.56
C ILE A 388 -0.29 8.97 -18.87
N GLU A 389 -0.69 10.24 -18.95
CA GLU A 389 -2.07 10.64 -19.23
C GLU A 389 -2.51 10.34 -20.66
N GLU A 390 -1.56 10.12 -21.57
CA GLU A 390 -1.81 9.70 -22.96
C GLU A 390 -1.67 8.19 -23.17
N ILE A 391 -1.49 7.41 -22.08
CA ILE A 391 -1.55 5.95 -22.16
C ILE A 391 -3.03 5.55 -22.33
N THR A 392 -3.37 5.01 -23.50
CA THR A 392 -4.76 4.65 -23.85
C THR A 392 -5.14 3.24 -23.43
N ASP A 393 -4.15 2.36 -23.31
CA ASP A 393 -4.34 0.99 -22.86
C ASP A 393 -3.24 0.67 -21.85
N PHE A 394 -3.62 0.20 -20.66
CA PHE A 394 -2.68 -0.16 -19.61
C PHE A 394 -3.21 -1.36 -18.85
N SER A 395 -2.41 -2.42 -18.78
CA SER A 395 -2.67 -3.57 -17.93
C SER A 395 -1.38 -4.17 -17.39
N THR A 396 -1.47 -4.81 -16.23
CA THR A 396 -0.32 -5.43 -15.57
C THR A 396 -0.79 -6.59 -14.69
N ASN A 397 0.09 -7.57 -14.44
CA ASN A 397 -0.12 -8.58 -13.41
C ASN A 397 0.37 -8.12 -12.01
N GLY A 398 0.88 -6.90 -11.89
CA GLY A 398 1.19 -6.25 -10.61
C GLY A 398 -0.04 -5.61 -9.95
N ILE A 399 0.16 -5.01 -8.78
CA ILE A 399 -0.85 -4.22 -8.07
C ILE A 399 -0.63 -2.75 -8.43
N ILE A 400 -1.65 -2.06 -8.94
CA ILE A 400 -1.54 -0.61 -9.18
C ILE A 400 -1.69 0.12 -7.84
N VAL A 401 -0.61 0.73 -7.36
CA VAL A 401 -0.56 1.45 -6.08
C VAL A 401 -1.01 2.90 -6.27
N TRP A 402 -0.49 3.54 -7.31
CA TRP A 402 -0.84 4.91 -7.69
C TRP A 402 -1.11 4.96 -9.18
N ASN A 403 -2.35 5.31 -9.56
CA ASN A 403 -2.70 5.51 -10.96
C ASN A 403 -2.05 6.76 -11.56
N ARG A 404 -1.86 7.78 -10.72
CA ARG A 404 -1.18 9.05 -11.00
C ARG A 404 -0.67 9.63 -9.67
N LEU A 405 0.64 9.85 -9.57
CA LEU A 405 1.33 10.48 -8.45
C LEU A 405 2.02 11.78 -8.90
#